data_AF-A0A2K1P5Q6-F1
#
_entry.id   AF-A0A2K1P5Q6-F1
#
_cell.length_a   1.000
_cell.length_b   1.000
_cell.length_c   1.000
_cell.angle_alpha   90.00
_cell.angle_beta   90.00
_cell.angle_gamma   90.00
#
_symmetry.space_group_name_H-M   'P 1'
#
loop_
_entity.id
_entity.type
_entity.pdbx_description
1 polymer ?
#
loop_
_entity_poly.entity_id
_entity_poly.type
_entity_poly.pdbx_seq_one_letter_code
_entity_poly.pdbx_strand_id
1 'polypeptide(L)'
;MGQEIPANVSLGLTLGSAAGALFFLANLYVLLHLIQQIIAPKAQWKWLNNMRDKWHYVHYIGNIAAFIAVAVHAVKLAQFASIFHWILIAVMAWMVFAGFVMRFTKVSPQVKRVLRRFHAKWYMFVIVLVLVIIAHVASLPSFPYTLG
;
A
#
# COMPACT_ATOMS: atom_id res chain seq x y z
N MET A 1 7.25 -29.97 -14.50
CA MET A 1 6.00 -30.31 -13.78
C MET A 1 5.89 -29.32 -12.65
N GLY A 2 4.88 -28.44 -12.65
CA GLY A 2 4.67 -27.50 -11.55
C GLY A 2 4.28 -28.27 -10.29
N GLN A 3 4.90 -27.95 -9.14
CA GLN A 3 4.45 -28.51 -7.86
C GLN A 3 3.05 -27.97 -7.55
N GLU A 4 2.16 -28.81 -7.03
CA GLU A 4 0.87 -28.35 -6.51
C GLU A 4 1.10 -27.34 -5.37
N ILE A 5 0.30 -26.27 -5.35
CA ILE A 5 0.43 -25.21 -4.36
C ILE A 5 -0.14 -25.69 -3.02
N PRO A 6 0.66 -25.75 -1.94
CA PRO A 6 0.16 -26.10 -0.62
C PRO A 6 -0.92 -25.11 -0.13
N ALA A 7 -1.91 -25.58 0.62
CA ALA A 7 -3.03 -24.75 1.08
C ALA A 7 -2.60 -23.49 1.85
N ASN A 8 -1.53 -23.56 2.65
CA ASN A 8 -0.97 -22.40 3.35
C ASN A 8 -0.37 -21.36 2.39
N VAL A 9 0.26 -21.80 1.30
CA VAL A 9 0.81 -20.93 0.25
C VAL A 9 -0.33 -20.30 -0.55
N SER A 10 -1.34 -21.08 -0.94
CA SER A 10 -2.53 -20.58 -1.64
C SER A 10 -3.26 -19.51 -0.81
N LEU A 11 -3.47 -19.75 0.49
CA LEU A 11 -4.03 -18.73 1.39
C LEU A 11 -3.17 -17.46 1.42
N GLY A 12 -1.84 -17.60 1.48
CA GLY A 12 -0.91 -16.49 1.38
C GLY A 12 -1.11 -15.68 0.10
N LEU A 13 -1.17 -16.34 -1.06
CA LEU A 13 -1.41 -15.69 -2.35
C LEU A 13 -2.77 -14.96 -2.40
N THR A 14 -3.84 -15.60 -1.94
CA THR A 14 -5.17 -14.99 -1.87
C THR A 14 -5.17 -13.72 -1.01
N LEU A 15 -4.49 -13.75 0.14
CA LEU A 15 -4.31 -12.57 0.98
C LEU A 15 -3.48 -11.49 0.28
N GLY A 16 -2.50 -11.85 -0.54
CA GLY A 16 -1.75 -10.92 -1.38
C GLY A 16 -2.63 -10.22 -2.41
N SER A 17 -3.47 -10.97 -3.13
CA SER A 17 -4.46 -10.41 -4.06
C SER A 17 -5.46 -9.49 -3.36
N ALA A 18 -5.99 -9.92 -2.21
CA ALA A 18 -6.90 -9.11 -1.41
C ALA A 18 -6.21 -7.82 -0.91
N ALA A 19 -4.96 -7.91 -0.45
CA ALA A 19 -4.17 -6.76 -0.03
C ALA A 19 -3.95 -5.77 -1.18
N GLY A 20 -3.61 -6.27 -2.38
CA GLY A 20 -3.47 -5.45 -3.59
C GLY A 20 -4.77 -4.73 -3.97
N ALA A 21 -5.90 -5.43 -3.93
CA ALA A 21 -7.21 -4.84 -4.21
C ALA A 21 -7.58 -3.76 -3.18
N LEU A 22 -7.40 -4.04 -1.89
CA LEU A 22 -7.64 -3.07 -0.80
C LEU A 22 -6.74 -1.85 -0.95
N PHE A 23 -5.45 -2.05 -1.22
CA PHE A 23 -4.49 -0.97 -1.44
C PHE A 23 -4.90 -0.11 -2.63
N PHE A 24 -5.27 -0.73 -3.76
CA PHE A 24 -5.72 -0.01 -4.95
C PHE A 24 -6.97 0.83 -4.66
N LEU A 25 -8.00 0.23 -4.07
CA LEU A 25 -9.26 0.93 -3.74
C LEU A 25 -9.03 2.07 -2.74
N ALA A 26 -8.24 1.83 -1.68
CA ALA A 26 -7.91 2.83 -0.68
C ALA A 26 -7.15 4.03 -1.28
N ASN A 27 -6.32 3.79 -2.29
CA ASN A 27 -5.48 4.80 -2.91
C ASN A 27 -6.00 5.30 -4.26
N LEU A 28 -7.22 4.92 -4.67
CA LEU A 28 -7.79 5.30 -5.96
C LEU A 28 -7.81 6.82 -6.18
N TYR A 29 -8.27 7.60 -5.19
CA TYR A 29 -8.21 9.06 -5.26
C TYR A 29 -6.78 9.58 -5.44
N VAL A 30 -5.80 9.02 -4.69
CA VAL A 30 -4.40 9.44 -4.75
C VAL A 30 -3.81 9.16 -6.13
N LEU A 31 -4.12 8.00 -6.69
CA LEU A 31 -3.71 7.61 -8.04
C LEU A 31 -4.30 8.55 -9.10
N LEU A 32 -5.61 8.80 -9.06
CA LEU A 32 -6.28 9.71 -10.00
C LEU A 32 -5.77 11.15 -9.88
N HIS A 33 -5.47 11.59 -8.66
CA HIS A 33 -4.88 12.90 -8.42
C HIS A 33 -3.44 13.00 -8.96
N LEU A 34 -2.64 11.94 -8.81
CA LEU A 34 -1.31 11.87 -9.42
C LEU A 34 -1.41 11.94 -10.95
N ILE A 35 -2.34 11.20 -11.55
CA ILE A 35 -2.60 11.24 -13.01
C ILE A 35 -2.98 12.66 -13.45
N GLN A 36 -3.89 13.32 -12.75
CA GLN A 36 -4.27 14.71 -13.02
C GLN A 36 -3.06 15.64 -12.94
N GLN A 37 -2.20 15.51 -11.93
CA GLN A 37 -1.00 16.34 -11.78
C GLN A 37 0.01 16.14 -12.91
N ILE A 38 0.10 14.93 -13.47
CA ILE A 38 1.04 14.62 -14.57
C ILE A 38 0.47 15.09 -15.91
N ILE A 39 -0.79 14.76 -16.20
CA ILE A 39 -1.39 14.94 -17.53
C ILE A 39 -2.00 16.33 -17.69
N ALA A 40 -2.60 16.88 -16.64
CA ALA A 40 -3.35 18.13 -16.69
C ALA A 40 -3.11 19.00 -15.43
N PRO A 41 -1.86 19.40 -15.11
CA PRO A 41 -1.48 20.04 -13.84
C PRO A 41 -2.24 21.34 -13.54
N LYS A 42 -2.71 22.05 -14.57
CA LYS A 42 -3.46 23.31 -14.43
C LYS A 42 -4.99 23.11 -14.42
N ALA A 43 -5.48 21.93 -14.79
CA ALA A 43 -6.90 21.67 -14.88
C ALA A 43 -7.48 21.32 -13.50
N GLN A 44 -8.69 21.81 -13.21
CA GLN A 44 -9.44 21.45 -12.02
C GLN A 44 -10.52 20.42 -12.38
N TRP A 45 -10.44 19.23 -11.81
CA TRP A 45 -11.44 18.17 -12.03
C TRP A 45 -12.45 18.19 -10.89
N LYS A 46 -13.60 18.84 -11.11
CA LYS A 46 -14.65 19.01 -10.08
C LYS A 46 -15.10 17.67 -9.47
N TRP A 47 -15.22 16.62 -10.28
CA TRP A 47 -15.59 15.28 -9.82
C TRP A 47 -14.52 14.67 -8.90
N LEU A 48 -13.23 14.89 -9.18
CA LEU A 48 -12.12 14.39 -8.38
C LEU A 48 -12.03 15.13 -7.04
N ASN A 49 -12.27 16.44 -7.05
CA ASN A 49 -12.36 17.25 -5.83
C ASN A 49 -13.52 16.76 -4.94
N ASN A 50 -14.69 16.47 -5.51
CA ASN A 50 -15.82 15.90 -4.78
C ASN A 50 -15.53 14.50 -4.21
N MET A 51 -14.74 13.69 -4.92
CA MET A 51 -14.31 12.37 -4.45
C MET A 51 -13.42 12.50 -3.22
N ARG A 52 -12.46 13.44 -3.22
CA ARG A 52 -11.49 13.63 -2.13
C ARG A 52 -12.14 13.62 -0.74
N ASP A 53 -13.19 14.42 -0.58
CA ASP A 53 -13.79 14.67 0.73
C ASP A 53 -14.53 13.42 1.25
N LYS A 54 -15.08 12.61 0.34
CA LYS A 54 -15.76 11.34 0.68
C LYS A 54 -14.77 10.18 0.84
N TRP A 55 -13.68 10.18 0.07
CA TRP A 55 -12.73 9.07 0.02
C TRP A 55 -11.76 9.03 1.19
N HIS A 56 -11.74 10.07 2.03
CA HIS A 56 -10.82 10.17 3.15
C HIS A 56 -10.93 8.98 4.12
N TYR A 57 -12.15 8.54 4.46
CA TYR A 57 -12.36 7.39 5.34
C TYR A 57 -11.99 6.07 4.66
N VAL A 58 -12.35 5.91 3.39
CA VAL A 58 -11.99 4.74 2.56
C VAL A 58 -10.47 4.60 2.49
N HIS A 59 -9.76 5.72 2.29
CA HIS A 59 -8.31 5.75 2.25
C HIS A 59 -7.68 5.33 3.58
N TYR A 60 -8.14 5.87 4.71
CA TYR A 60 -7.56 5.52 6.02
C TYR A 60 -7.83 4.07 6.42
N ILE A 61 -9.10 3.68 6.44
CA ILE A 61 -9.51 2.34 6.90
C ILE A 61 -9.00 1.29 5.91
N GLY A 62 -9.09 1.57 4.60
CA GLY A 62 -8.61 0.70 3.55
C GLY A 62 -7.10 0.48 3.60
N ASN A 63 -6.29 1.51 3.87
CA ASN A 63 -4.84 1.32 4.01
C ASN A 63 -4.46 0.55 5.29
N ILE A 64 -5.20 0.71 6.39
CA ILE A 64 -5.02 -0.12 7.59
C ILE A 64 -5.33 -1.59 7.26
N ALA A 65 -6.46 -1.86 6.64
CA ALA A 65 -6.87 -3.21 6.24
C ALA A 65 -5.88 -3.83 5.25
N ALA A 66 -5.44 -3.06 4.24
CA ALA A 66 -4.42 -3.49 3.28
C ALA A 66 -3.11 -3.83 3.98
N PHE A 67 -2.66 -3.01 4.93
CA PHE A 67 -1.43 -3.29 5.68
C PHE A 67 -1.52 -4.57 6.51
N ILE A 68 -2.65 -4.81 7.19
CA ILE A 68 -2.87 -6.06 7.93
C ILE A 68 -2.81 -7.26 6.97
N ALA A 69 -3.50 -7.18 5.83
CA ALA A 69 -3.48 -8.24 4.82
C ALA A 69 -2.07 -8.48 4.25
N VAL A 70 -1.30 -7.43 3.95
CA VAL A 70 0.11 -7.52 3.53
C VAL A 70 0.97 -8.19 4.61
N ALA A 71 0.81 -7.81 5.88
CA ALA A 71 1.59 -8.39 6.97
C ALA A 71 1.33 -9.90 7.10
N VAL A 72 0.06 -10.33 7.06
CA VAL A 72 -0.27 -11.77 7.11
C VAL A 72 0.22 -12.50 5.86
N HIS A 73 0.03 -11.92 4.67
CA HIS A 73 0.56 -12.44 3.40
C HIS A 73 2.07 -12.67 3.48
N ALA A 74 2.83 -11.67 3.91
CA ALA A 74 4.29 -11.74 3.99
C ALA A 74 4.77 -12.76 5.02
N VAL A 75 4.10 -12.88 6.18
CA VAL A 75 4.43 -13.91 7.17
C VAL A 75 4.15 -15.32 6.63
N LYS A 76 3.02 -15.51 5.94
CA LYS A 76 2.66 -16.82 5.35
C LYS A 76 3.61 -17.25 4.23
N LEU A 77 4.15 -16.29 3.48
CA LEU A 77 5.08 -16.52 2.38
C LEU A 77 6.52 -16.13 2.72
N ALA A 78 6.88 -16.04 4.01
CA ALA A 78 8.16 -15.51 4.47
C ALA A 78 9.37 -16.24 3.86
N GLN A 79 9.25 -17.56 3.65
CA GLN A 79 10.30 -18.39 3.03
C GLN A 79 10.61 -18.00 1.58
N PHE A 80 9.70 -17.30 0.90
CA PHE A 80 9.89 -16.79 -0.46
C PHE A 80 10.16 -15.28 -0.49
N ALA A 81 10.08 -14.61 0.65
CA ALA A 81 10.19 -13.17 0.74
C ALA A 81 11.64 -12.71 0.61
N SER A 82 11.86 -11.71 -0.25
CA SER A 82 13.12 -10.98 -0.35
C SER A 82 13.23 -9.89 0.74
N ILE A 83 14.43 -9.35 0.97
CA ILE A 83 14.65 -8.23 1.90
C ILE A 83 13.75 -7.01 1.59
N PHE A 84 13.42 -6.80 0.32
CA PHE A 84 12.57 -5.71 -0.13
C PHE A 84 11.12 -5.81 0.38
N HIS A 85 10.61 -7.02 0.67
CA HIS A 85 9.30 -7.18 1.30
C HIS A 85 9.29 -6.60 2.72
N TRP A 86 10.35 -6.86 3.49
CA TRP A 86 10.46 -6.35 4.86
C TRP A 86 10.64 -4.82 4.88
N ILE A 87 11.39 -4.26 3.93
CA ILE A 87 11.49 -2.82 3.74
C ILE A 87 10.12 -2.23 3.40
N LEU A 88 9.39 -2.84 2.46
CA LEU A 88 8.03 -2.42 2.10
C LEU A 88 7.09 -2.43 3.32
N ILE A 89 7.11 -3.50 4.12
CA ILE A 89 6.29 -3.61 5.33
C ILE A 89 6.64 -2.50 6.32
N ALA A 90 7.93 -2.22 6.55
CA ALA A 90 8.36 -1.15 7.45
C ALA A 90 7.87 0.23 6.98
N VAL A 91 7.97 0.50 5.68
CA VAL A 91 7.46 1.75 5.07
C VAL A 91 5.94 1.84 5.22
N MET A 92 5.20 0.77 4.90
CA MET A 92 3.75 0.75 5.04
C MET A 92 3.31 0.91 6.50
N ALA A 93 3.99 0.24 7.43
CA ALA A 93 3.74 0.37 8.87
C ALA A 93 3.92 1.82 9.33
N TRP A 94 5.02 2.47 8.92
CA TRP A 94 5.26 3.87 9.19
C TRP A 94 4.16 4.78 8.63
N MET A 95 3.72 4.54 7.39
CA MET A 95 2.66 5.32 6.77
C MET A 95 1.33 5.17 7.51
N VAL A 96 0.94 3.93 7.85
CA VAL A 96 -0.27 3.66 8.61
C VAL A 96 -0.19 4.32 9.99
N PHE A 97 0.94 4.18 10.68
CA PHE A 97 1.18 4.83 11.97
C PHE A 97 1.07 6.36 11.87
N ALA A 98 1.79 6.99 10.95
CA ALA A 98 1.76 8.44 10.77
C ALA A 98 0.34 8.94 10.43
N GLY A 99 -0.34 8.24 9.53
CA GLY A 99 -1.73 8.52 9.18
C GLY A 99 -2.66 8.42 10.38
N PHE A 100 -2.55 7.33 11.14
CA PHE A 100 -3.37 7.08 12.32
C PHE A 100 -3.14 8.14 13.41
N VAL A 101 -1.88 8.40 13.78
CA VAL A 101 -1.52 9.37 14.80
C VAL A 101 -2.05 10.76 14.45
N MET A 102 -1.87 11.22 13.21
CA MET A 102 -2.33 12.55 12.82
C MET A 102 -3.86 12.71 12.92
N ARG A 103 -4.62 11.64 12.62
CA ARG A 103 -6.07 11.69 12.54
C ARG A 103 -6.76 11.37 13.87
N PHE A 104 -6.34 10.31 14.55
CA PHE A 104 -7.09 9.71 15.66
C PHE A 104 -6.52 10.02 17.05
N THR A 105 -5.36 10.68 17.12
CA THR A 105 -4.73 11.01 18.42
C THR A 105 -4.69 12.52 18.68
N LYS A 106 -4.64 12.87 19.97
CA LYS A 106 -4.52 14.25 20.48
C LYS A 106 -3.06 14.70 20.65
N VAL A 107 -2.17 14.28 19.74
CA VAL A 107 -0.77 14.76 19.76
C VAL A 107 -0.67 16.24 19.39
N SER A 108 0.39 16.89 19.85
CA SER A 108 0.59 18.34 19.64
C SER A 108 0.66 18.71 18.14
N PRO A 109 0.29 19.95 17.78
CA PRO A 109 0.39 20.44 16.40
C PRO A 109 1.80 20.32 15.80
N GLN A 110 2.84 20.44 16.64
CA GLN A 110 4.24 20.28 16.23
C GLN A 110 4.52 18.86 15.77
N VAL A 111 4.07 17.84 16.50
CA VAL A 111 4.19 16.43 16.11
C VAL A 111 3.44 16.16 14.80
N LYS A 112 2.20 16.66 14.66
CA LYS A 112 1.43 16.51 13.39
C LYS A 112 2.11 17.22 12.22
N ARG A 113 2.83 18.32 12.45
CA ARG A 113 3.59 19.03 11.42
C ARG A 113 4.79 18.22 10.95
N VAL A 114 5.53 17.61 11.88
CA VAL A 114 6.67 16.73 11.56
C VAL A 114 6.20 15.52 10.76
N LEU A 115 5.16 14.82 11.23
CA LEU A 115 4.61 13.64 10.54
C LEU A 115 4.13 13.98 9.12
N ARG A 116 3.45 15.12 8.92
CA ARG A 116 3.01 15.58 7.59
C ARG A 116 4.17 15.75 6.60
N ARG A 117 5.34 16.20 7.07
CA ARG A 117 6.52 16.39 6.21
C ARG A 117 7.01 15.08 5.60
N PHE A 118 6.89 13.97 6.34
CA PHE A 118 7.39 12.65 5.94
C PHE A 118 6.32 11.68 5.43
N HIS A 119 5.02 12.03 5.52
CA HIS A 119 3.91 11.15 5.11
C HIS A 119 3.06 11.72 3.98
N ALA A 120 2.76 13.02 3.97
CA ALA A 120 1.71 13.59 3.13
C ALA A 120 2.20 14.07 1.76
N LYS A 121 3.09 13.30 1.10
CA LYS A 121 3.69 13.69 -0.17
C LYS A 121 3.39 12.64 -1.24
N TRP A 122 3.10 13.11 -2.46
CA TRP A 122 2.77 12.25 -3.60
C TRP A 122 3.87 11.21 -3.88
N TYR A 123 5.14 11.57 -3.65
CA TYR A 123 6.26 10.67 -3.84
C TYR A 123 6.24 9.47 -2.88
N MET A 124 5.57 9.55 -1.72
CA MET A 124 5.44 8.41 -0.80
C MET A 124 4.60 7.29 -1.43
N PHE A 125 3.52 7.65 -2.14
CA PHE A 125 2.74 6.68 -2.90
C PHE A 125 3.57 6.01 -4.00
N VAL A 126 4.36 6.82 -4.72
CA VAL A 126 5.26 6.30 -5.77
C VAL A 126 6.34 5.39 -5.20
N ILE A 127 6.96 5.74 -4.07
CA ILE A 127 7.95 4.90 -3.37
C ILE A 127 7.33 3.55 -3.03
N VAL A 128 6.12 3.53 -2.48
CA VAL A 128 5.41 2.29 -2.13
C VAL A 128 5.15 1.45 -3.38
N LEU A 129 4.69 2.06 -4.46
CA LEU A 129 4.44 1.36 -5.73
C LEU A 129 5.73 0.73 -6.28
N VAL A 130 6.84 1.47 -6.27
CA VAL A 130 8.15 0.98 -6.71
C VAL A 130 8.63 -0.16 -5.82
N LEU A 131 8.51 -0.03 -4.50
CA LEU A 131 8.89 -1.08 -3.56
C LEU A 131 8.04 -2.34 -3.72
N VAL A 132 6.73 -2.21 -4.00
CA VAL A 132 5.86 -3.34 -4.32
C VAL A 132 6.39 -4.08 -5.55
N ILE A 133 6.67 -3.37 -6.65
CA ILE A 133 7.18 -3.98 -7.88
C ILE A 133 8.52 -4.68 -7.62
N ILE A 134 9.49 -3.98 -7.01
CA ILE A 134 10.82 -4.53 -6.74
C ILE A 134 10.73 -5.77 -5.85
N ALA A 135 9.92 -5.72 -4.78
CA ALA A 135 9.76 -6.84 -3.87
C ALA A 135 9.30 -8.10 -4.60
N HIS A 136 8.23 -7.99 -5.41
CA HIS A 136 7.67 -9.13 -6.14
C HIS A 136 8.61 -9.62 -7.24
N VAL A 137 9.23 -8.74 -8.03
CA VAL A 137 10.19 -9.15 -9.07
C VAL A 137 11.38 -9.88 -8.44
N ALA A 138 11.88 -9.40 -7.30
CA ALA A 138 13.00 -10.02 -6.60
C ALA A 138 12.68 -11.39 -5.98
N SER A 139 11.40 -11.71 -5.70
CA SER A 139 10.99 -13.03 -5.18
C SER A 139 10.58 -14.02 -6.28
N LEU A 140 10.41 -13.60 -7.54
CA LEU A 140 10.04 -14.53 -8.62
C LEU A 140 11.02 -15.71 -8.75
N PRO A 141 12.35 -15.54 -8.69
CA PRO A 141 13.28 -16.66 -8.83
C PRO A 141 13.20 -17.69 -7.70
N SER A 142 12.77 -17.28 -6.50
CA SER A 142 12.66 -18.16 -5.33
C SER A 142 11.28 -18.82 -5.20
N PHE A 143 10.33 -18.51 -6.08
CA PHE A 143 8.96 -19.04 -6.03
C PHE A 143 8.81 -20.26 -6.95
N PRO A 144 8.76 -21.49 -6.40
CA PRO A 144 8.86 -22.71 -7.22
C PRO A 144 7.52 -23.17 -7.83
N TYR A 145 6.43 -22.46 -7.53
CA TYR A 145 5.09 -22.85 -7.98
C TYR A 145 4.69 -22.08 -9.24
N THR A 146 4.05 -22.78 -10.17
CA THR A 146 3.42 -22.16 -11.34
C THR A 146 2.28 -21.25 -10.89
N LEU A 147 2.39 -19.97 -11.22
CA LEU A 147 1.32 -18.99 -11.08
C LEU A 147 0.34 -19.21 -12.25
N GLY A 148 -0.96 -19.30 -11.95
CA GLY A 148 -2.03 -19.50 -12.93
C GLY A 148 -2.40 -18.24 -13.70
#